data_AF-A0A6B1CV31-F1
#
_entry.id   AF-A0A6B1CV31-F1
#
_cell.length_a   1.000
_cell.length_b   1.000
_cell.length_c   1.000
_cell.angle_alpha   90.00
_cell.angle_beta   90.00
_cell.angle_gamma   90.00
#
_symmetry.space_group_name_H-M   'P 1'
#
loop_
_entity.id
_entity.type
_entity.pdbx_description
1 polymer ?
#
loop_
_entity_poly.entity_id
_entity_poly.type
_entity_poly.pdbx_seq_one_letter_code
_entity_poly.pdbx_strand_id
1 'polypeptide(L)'
;MVSIAVNKKYELSSRQFLSQRFQSSKLQISIVAYAGDTENTVAEGTHDWCVEVVYRGERSPESAMSKTGLKVAEVVRFSDISLIGREIVNPWEEEYRRISAVAQKPTGSSTSKLLTDSNAICKKVGEESAEFVRAFTQETGIPEEFNGVVYALMVAAAKLQVPWQEIEADLKSRWS
;
A
#
# COMPACT_ATOMS: atom_id res chain seq x y z
N MET A 1 2.69 -9.24 -0.65
CA MET A 1 3.62 -9.30 -1.81
C MET A 1 3.71 -7.89 -2.36
N VAL A 2 4.90 -7.31 -2.42
CA VAL A 2 5.13 -5.93 -2.88
C VAL A 2 5.53 -5.97 -4.34
N SER A 3 4.85 -5.19 -5.18
CA SER A 3 5.12 -5.15 -6.62
C SER A 3 5.94 -3.91 -6.97
N ILE A 4 7.08 -4.09 -7.62
CA ILE A 4 8.03 -3.02 -7.94
C ILE A 4 8.22 -2.96 -9.46
N ALA A 5 7.85 -1.83 -10.05
CA ALA A 5 8.16 -1.53 -11.44
C ALA A 5 9.65 -1.14 -11.56
N VAL A 6 10.34 -1.68 -12.55
CA VAL A 6 11.73 -1.27 -12.82
C VAL A 6 11.88 -0.92 -14.28
N ASN A 7 12.69 0.08 -14.57
CA ASN A 7 13.08 0.36 -15.94
C ASN A 7 13.91 -0.82 -16.48
N LYS A 8 13.52 -1.38 -17.62
CA LYS A 8 14.16 -2.53 -18.26
C LYS A 8 15.64 -2.29 -18.52
N LYS A 9 16.04 -1.05 -18.80
CA LYS A 9 17.44 -0.68 -18.98
C LYS A 9 18.29 -0.91 -17.72
N TYR A 10 17.69 -0.81 -16.54
CA TYR A 10 18.38 -0.91 -15.25
C TYR A 10 17.97 -2.14 -14.44
N GLU A 11 17.24 -3.09 -15.04
CA GLU A 11 16.66 -4.25 -14.35
C GLU A 11 17.69 -5.00 -13.50
N LEU A 12 18.88 -5.27 -14.04
CA LEU A 12 19.92 -6.02 -13.33
C LEU A 12 20.40 -5.29 -12.07
N SER A 13 20.71 -3.99 -12.19
CA SER A 13 21.13 -3.15 -11.07
C SER A 13 20.00 -2.98 -10.05
N SER A 14 18.76 -2.80 -10.50
CA SER A 14 17.58 -2.70 -9.63
C SER A 14 17.34 -3.99 -8.86
N ARG A 15 17.45 -5.16 -9.50
CA ARG A 15 17.33 -6.46 -8.82
C ARG A 15 18.40 -6.65 -7.75
N GLN A 16 19.64 -6.28 -8.04
CA GLN A 16 20.74 -6.37 -7.08
C GLN A 16 20.55 -5.43 -5.89
N PHE A 17 20.12 -4.19 -6.15
CA PHE A 17 19.80 -3.24 -5.07
C PHE A 17 18.65 -3.75 -4.20
N LEU A 18 17.54 -4.16 -4.82
CA LEU A 18 16.35 -4.62 -4.09
C LEU A 18 16.65 -5.90 -3.28
N SER A 19 17.43 -6.83 -3.82
CA SER A 19 17.79 -8.06 -3.09
C SER A 19 18.63 -7.77 -1.85
N GLN A 20 19.56 -6.81 -1.92
CA GLN A 20 20.36 -6.35 -0.77
C GLN A 20 19.49 -5.58 0.24
N ARG A 21 18.69 -4.63 -0.24
CA ARG A 21 17.85 -3.75 0.58
C ARG A 21 16.81 -4.50 1.41
N PHE A 22 16.29 -5.58 0.85
CA PHE A 22 15.22 -6.38 1.44
C PHE A 22 15.69 -7.78 1.88
N GLN A 23 17.01 -8.01 1.92
CA GLN A 23 17.60 -9.32 2.23
C GLN A 23 17.14 -9.92 3.56
N SER A 24 16.90 -9.07 4.57
CA SER A 24 16.46 -9.45 5.91
C SER A 24 14.95 -9.36 6.12
N SER A 25 14.20 -8.94 5.08
CA SER A 25 12.76 -8.76 5.18
C SER A 25 12.01 -10.05 4.83
N LYS A 26 10.88 -10.31 5.50
CA LYS A 26 9.92 -11.37 5.09
C LYS A 26 9.09 -10.96 3.85
N LEU A 27 9.42 -9.83 3.21
CA LEU A 27 8.66 -9.28 2.10
C LEU A 27 8.93 -10.10 0.83
N GLN A 28 7.88 -10.69 0.27
CA GLN A 28 7.93 -11.23 -1.08
C GLN A 28 7.80 -10.08 -2.08
N ILE A 29 8.83 -9.91 -2.92
CA ILE A 29 8.92 -8.85 -3.92
C ILE A 29 8.71 -9.43 -5.32
N SER A 30 7.77 -8.85 -6.07
CA SER A 30 7.60 -9.09 -7.50
C SER A 30 8.21 -7.92 -8.27
N ILE A 31 9.08 -8.21 -9.23
CA ILE A 31 9.78 -7.19 -10.03
C ILE A 31 9.28 -7.30 -11.47
N VAL A 32 8.73 -6.21 -12.00
CA VAL A 32 8.19 -6.14 -13.36
C VAL A 32 8.94 -5.06 -14.15
N ALA A 33 9.52 -5.46 -15.28
CA ALA A 33 10.35 -4.58 -16.09
C ALA A 33 9.53 -3.88 -17.19
N TYR A 34 9.68 -2.56 -17.30
CA TYR A 34 9.01 -1.72 -18.29
C TYR A 34 10.02 -0.99 -19.19
N ALA A 35 9.64 -0.68 -20.44
CA ALA A 35 10.51 0.06 -21.37
C ALA A 35 10.58 1.58 -21.09
N GLY A 36 9.89 2.04 -20.05
CA GLY A 36 9.72 3.44 -19.63
C GLY A 36 8.42 3.56 -18.84
N ASP A 37 8.04 4.79 -18.47
CA ASP A 37 6.74 5.12 -17.84
C ASP A 37 6.51 4.44 -16.47
N THR A 38 7.58 4.08 -15.78
CA THR A 38 7.48 3.33 -14.51
C THR A 38 6.79 4.17 -13.44
N GLU A 39 6.94 5.49 -13.45
CA GLU A 39 6.32 6.40 -12.48
C GLU A 39 4.79 6.41 -12.59
N ASN A 40 4.25 6.42 -13.82
CA ASN A 40 2.80 6.40 -14.02
C ASN A 40 2.18 5.09 -13.55
N THR A 41 2.88 3.96 -13.70
CA THR A 41 2.38 2.68 -13.17
C THR A 41 2.22 2.70 -11.64
N VAL A 42 3.03 3.48 -10.92
CA VAL A 42 2.91 3.69 -9.47
C VAL A 42 1.84 4.74 -9.15
N ALA A 43 1.76 5.82 -9.95
CA ALA A 43 0.74 6.86 -9.81
C ALA A 43 -0.69 6.31 -10.02
N GLU A 44 -0.86 5.35 -10.91
CA GLU A 44 -2.12 4.65 -11.17
C GLU A 44 -2.40 3.52 -10.17
N GLY A 45 -1.41 3.15 -9.35
CA GLY A 45 -1.53 2.09 -8.34
C GLY A 45 -1.40 0.67 -8.88
N THR A 46 -0.84 0.51 -10.09
CA THR A 46 -0.52 -0.79 -10.68
C THR A 46 0.66 -1.45 -9.96
N HIS A 47 1.64 -0.66 -9.52
CA HIS A 47 2.75 -1.09 -8.69
C HIS A 47 2.82 -0.26 -7.40
N ASP A 48 3.37 -0.85 -6.35
CA ASP A 48 3.54 -0.19 -5.06
C ASP A 48 4.70 0.83 -5.10
N TRP A 49 5.78 0.49 -5.83
CA TRP A 49 7.02 1.27 -5.94
C TRP A 49 7.57 1.18 -7.36
N CYS A 50 8.43 2.13 -7.75
CA CYS A 50 9.29 1.98 -8.92
C CYS A 50 10.76 2.26 -8.62
N VAL A 51 11.65 1.62 -9.36
CA VAL A 51 13.07 1.98 -9.42
C VAL A 51 13.32 2.63 -10.78
N GLU A 52 13.66 3.90 -10.76
CA GLU A 52 13.84 4.71 -11.96
C GLU A 52 15.06 5.60 -11.85
N VAL A 53 15.58 6.03 -13.00
CA VAL A 53 16.64 7.02 -13.01
C VAL A 53 16.09 8.41 -12.70
N VAL A 54 16.46 8.98 -11.54
CA VAL A 54 16.22 10.38 -11.23
C VAL A 54 17.14 11.22 -12.11
N TYR A 55 16.60 11.59 -13.27
CA TYR A 55 16.90 12.86 -13.89
C TYR A 55 16.88 13.93 -12.79
N ARG A 56 17.90 14.81 -12.77
CA ARG A 56 18.07 15.94 -11.83
C ARG A 56 16.86 16.91 -11.71
N GLY A 57 15.71 16.58 -12.31
CA GLY A 57 14.48 17.34 -12.44
C GLY A 57 13.56 17.37 -11.23
N GLU A 58 13.86 16.70 -10.11
CA GLU A 58 13.09 16.91 -8.86
C GLU A 58 13.09 18.39 -8.43
N ARG A 59 14.10 19.16 -8.87
CA ARG A 59 14.19 20.60 -8.65
C ARG A 59 13.40 21.46 -9.65
N SER A 60 12.77 20.86 -10.66
CA SER A 60 11.95 21.59 -11.64
C SER A 60 10.45 21.33 -11.42
N PRO A 61 9.64 22.38 -11.26
CA PRO A 61 8.18 22.28 -11.20
C PRO A 61 7.55 21.58 -12.42
N GLU A 62 8.27 21.49 -13.54
CA GLU A 62 7.79 20.94 -14.81
C GLU A 62 8.13 19.45 -15.02
N SER A 63 8.83 18.82 -14.08
CA SER A 63 9.21 17.40 -14.22
C SER A 63 8.00 16.47 -14.24
N ALA A 64 8.12 15.29 -14.86
CA ALA A 64 7.08 14.26 -14.79
C ALA A 64 6.80 13.84 -13.33
N MET A 65 7.84 13.82 -12.49
CA MET A 65 7.76 13.51 -11.07
C MET A 65 6.95 14.52 -10.24
N SER A 66 7.03 15.82 -10.52
CA SER A 66 6.23 16.82 -9.79
C SER A 66 4.73 16.69 -10.06
N LYS A 67 4.34 16.05 -11.17
CA LYS A 67 2.94 15.85 -11.58
C LYS A 67 2.32 14.55 -11.05
N THR A 68 3.12 13.58 -10.62
CA THR A 68 2.64 12.26 -10.18
C THR A 68 2.35 12.18 -8.67
N GLY A 69 2.82 13.16 -7.88
CA GLY A 69 2.70 13.14 -6.42
C GLY A 69 3.58 12.08 -5.73
N LEU A 70 4.53 11.49 -6.47
CA LEU A 70 5.49 10.51 -5.94
C LEU A 70 6.69 11.21 -5.31
N LYS A 71 7.35 10.54 -4.36
CA LYS A 71 8.59 11.01 -3.73
C LYS A 71 9.71 9.99 -3.87
N VAL A 72 10.94 10.48 -3.91
CA VAL A 72 12.13 9.65 -3.77
C VAL A 72 12.18 9.11 -2.35
N ALA A 73 11.98 7.80 -2.21
CA ALA A 73 12.10 7.11 -0.93
C ALA A 73 13.57 6.85 -0.57
N GLU A 74 14.42 6.55 -1.56
CA GLU A 74 15.85 6.31 -1.35
C GLU A 74 16.65 6.59 -2.64
N VAL A 75 17.82 7.25 -2.51
CA VAL A 75 18.76 7.43 -3.63
C VAL A 75 19.76 6.29 -3.63
N VAL A 76 19.85 5.55 -4.74
CA VAL A 76 20.78 4.42 -4.90
C VAL A 76 22.08 4.95 -5.51
N ARG A 77 23.22 4.73 -4.84
CA ARG A 77 24.53 5.26 -5.32
C ARG A 77 24.92 4.71 -6.70
N PHE A 78 25.73 5.52 -7.40
CA PHE A 78 25.99 5.62 -8.85
C PHE A 78 24.97 6.50 -9.60
N SER A 79 25.03 7.78 -9.23
CA SER A 79 24.58 9.03 -9.88
C SER A 79 23.17 9.18 -10.42
N ASP A 80 22.40 8.13 -10.65
CA ASP A 80 21.21 8.28 -11.48
C ASP A 80 20.00 7.49 -11.00
N ILE A 81 20.10 6.47 -10.14
CA ILE A 81 18.95 5.59 -9.81
C ILE A 81 18.35 5.93 -8.44
N SER A 82 17.02 5.99 -8.35
CA SER A 82 16.29 6.14 -7.09
C SER A 82 15.12 5.18 -6.99
N LEU A 83 14.81 4.82 -5.74
CA LEU A 83 13.58 4.14 -5.38
C LEU A 83 12.50 5.21 -5.13
N ILE A 84 11.40 5.12 -5.86
CA ILE A 84 10.32 6.10 -5.86
C ILE A 84 9.04 5.40 -5.41
N GLY A 85 8.31 6.05 -4.51
CA GLY A 85 7.06 5.54 -3.97
C GLY A 85 6.15 6.67 -3.50
N ARG A 86 4.97 6.31 -3.00
CA ARG A 86 4.09 7.26 -2.32
C ARG A 86 4.59 7.46 -0.89
N GLU A 87 4.59 8.70 -0.41
CA GLU A 87 4.82 8.98 0.99
C GLU A 87 3.63 8.47 1.80
N ILE A 88 3.85 7.44 2.63
CA ILE A 88 2.81 6.90 3.50
C ILE A 88 2.82 7.72 4.80
N VAL A 89 2.13 8.86 4.80
CA VAL A 89 1.97 9.71 5.99
C VAL A 89 1.06 9.02 7.01
N ASN A 90 0.06 8.27 6.54
CA ASN A 90 -0.86 7.50 7.36
C ASN A 90 -1.05 6.08 6.77
N PRO A 91 -0.48 5.02 7.38
CA PRO A 91 -0.58 3.66 6.85
C PRO A 91 -2.02 3.14 6.83
N TRP A 92 -2.90 3.64 7.70
CA TRP A 92 -4.30 3.25 7.75
C TRP A 92 -5.11 3.84 6.60
N GLU A 93 -4.85 5.10 6.26
CA GLU A 93 -5.45 5.75 5.09
C GLU A 93 -5.07 5.05 3.80
N GLU A 94 -3.79 4.68 3.66
CA GLU A 94 -3.30 3.99 2.47
C GLU A 94 -3.90 2.58 2.32
N GLU A 95 -4.01 1.83 3.42
CA GLU A 95 -4.69 0.53 3.41
C GLU A 95 -6.17 0.68 3.05
N TYR A 96 -6.86 1.66 3.63
CA TYR A 96 -8.25 1.96 3.31
C TYR A 96 -8.45 2.33 1.84
N ARG A 97 -7.53 3.12 1.28
CA ARG A 97 -7.52 3.50 -0.13
C ARG A 97 -7.38 2.27 -1.04
N ARG A 98 -6.49 1.32 -0.70
CA ARG A 98 -6.32 0.05 -1.44
C ARG A 98 -7.62 -0.77 -1.42
N ILE A 99 -8.22 -0.94 -0.25
CA ILE A 99 -9.48 -1.68 -0.09
C ILE A 99 -10.60 -1.01 -0.91
N SER A 100 -10.71 0.31 -0.85
CA SER A 100 -11.69 1.09 -1.60
C SER A 100 -11.51 0.97 -3.12
N ALA A 101 -10.26 0.94 -3.59
CA ALA A 101 -9.96 0.70 -5.01
C ALA A 101 -10.42 -0.70 -5.46
N VAL A 102 -10.23 -1.73 -4.62
CA VAL A 102 -10.73 -3.09 -4.90
C VAL A 102 -12.27 -3.13 -4.91
N ALA A 103 -12.94 -2.34 -4.07
CA ALA A 103 -14.40 -2.24 -4.07
C ALA A 103 -14.95 -1.65 -5.38
N GLN A 104 -14.24 -0.68 -5.97
CA GLN A 104 -14.59 -0.08 -7.26
C GLN A 104 -14.24 -0.99 -8.44
N LYS A 105 -13.10 -1.69 -8.35
CA LYS A 105 -12.60 -2.59 -9.41
C LYS A 105 -12.16 -3.93 -8.81
N PRO A 106 -13.07 -4.91 -8.69
CA PRO A 106 -12.78 -6.24 -8.15
C PRO A 106 -11.61 -6.93 -8.87
N THR A 107 -10.64 -7.44 -8.10
CA THR A 107 -9.39 -8.05 -8.61
C THR A 107 -9.27 -9.55 -8.35
N GLY A 108 -10.32 -10.20 -7.84
CA GLY A 108 -10.32 -11.63 -7.49
C GLY A 108 -9.60 -11.99 -6.18
N SER A 109 -9.07 -10.99 -5.48
CA SER A 109 -8.42 -11.13 -4.16
C SER A 109 -9.36 -11.62 -3.06
N SER A 110 -8.83 -12.00 -1.90
CA SER A 110 -9.63 -12.31 -0.70
C SER A 110 -10.53 -11.14 -0.32
N THR A 111 -10.00 -9.91 -0.34
CA THR A 111 -10.75 -8.66 -0.16
C THR A 111 -11.88 -8.53 -1.17
N SER A 112 -11.61 -8.82 -2.45
CA SER A 112 -12.61 -8.80 -3.51
C SER A 112 -13.76 -9.77 -3.23
N LYS A 113 -13.47 -10.97 -2.70
CA LYS A 113 -14.49 -11.95 -2.32
C LYS A 113 -15.34 -11.45 -1.15
N LEU A 114 -14.72 -10.93 -0.10
CA LEU A 114 -15.43 -10.34 1.03
C LEU A 114 -16.34 -9.20 0.59
N LEU A 115 -15.85 -8.29 -0.25
CA LEU A 115 -16.60 -7.15 -0.76
C LEU A 115 -17.83 -7.54 -1.62
N THR A 116 -17.92 -8.78 -2.09
CA THR A 116 -19.12 -9.25 -2.83
C THR A 116 -20.27 -9.69 -1.94
N ASP A 117 -20.03 -10.02 -0.67
CA ASP A 117 -21.03 -10.59 0.23
C ASP A 117 -21.03 -9.88 1.60
N SER A 118 -22.06 -9.09 1.86
CA SER A 118 -22.23 -8.38 3.14
C SER A 118 -22.30 -9.34 4.34
N ASN A 119 -22.85 -10.55 4.16
CA ASN A 119 -22.90 -11.54 5.23
C ASN A 119 -21.49 -12.08 5.55
N ALA A 120 -20.65 -12.28 4.52
CA ALA A 120 -19.27 -12.67 4.72
C ALA A 120 -18.47 -11.59 5.47
N ILE A 121 -18.70 -10.30 5.17
CA ILE A 121 -18.10 -9.19 5.90
C ILE A 121 -18.54 -9.21 7.37
N CYS A 122 -19.84 -9.30 7.65
CA CYS A 122 -20.35 -9.34 9.03
C CYS A 122 -19.77 -10.51 9.83
N LYS A 123 -19.69 -11.69 9.22
CA LYS A 123 -19.05 -12.86 9.83
C LYS A 123 -17.58 -12.60 10.12
N LYS A 124 -16.85 -11.98 9.19
CA LYS A 124 -15.44 -11.68 9.37
C LYS A 124 -15.20 -10.67 10.49
N VAL A 125 -16.02 -9.62 10.58
CA VAL A 125 -15.96 -8.66 11.70
C VAL A 125 -16.19 -9.38 13.04
N GLY A 126 -17.17 -10.28 13.12
CA GLY A 126 -17.46 -11.06 14.32
C GLY A 126 -16.34 -12.03 14.71
N GLU A 127 -15.77 -12.75 13.73
CA GLU A 127 -14.64 -13.68 13.90
C GLU A 127 -13.42 -12.95 14.48
N GLU A 128 -12.95 -11.90 13.78
CA GLU A 128 -11.76 -11.14 14.19
C GLU A 128 -11.96 -10.48 15.56
N SER A 129 -13.18 -10.01 15.87
CA SER A 129 -13.49 -9.42 17.18
C SER A 129 -13.38 -10.47 18.30
N ALA A 130 -13.85 -11.70 18.06
CA ALA A 130 -13.74 -12.79 19.02
C ALA A 130 -12.29 -13.23 19.21
N GLU A 131 -11.50 -13.27 18.13
CA GLU A 131 -10.06 -13.58 18.17
C GLU A 131 -9.28 -12.51 18.94
N PHE A 132 -9.59 -11.24 18.72
CA PHE A 132 -9.01 -10.13 19.49
C PHE A 132 -9.34 -10.23 20.98
N VAL A 133 -10.60 -10.51 21.35
CA VAL A 133 -10.98 -10.70 22.77
C VAL A 133 -10.21 -11.88 23.39
N ARG A 134 -10.04 -12.97 22.64
CA ARG A 134 -9.25 -14.12 23.08
C ARG A 134 -7.78 -13.74 23.29
N ALA A 135 -7.14 -13.09 22.32
CA ALA A 135 -5.76 -12.62 22.40
C ALA A 135 -5.54 -11.63 23.54
N PHE A 136 -6.49 -10.72 23.75
CA PHE A 136 -6.48 -9.79 24.88
C PHE A 136 -6.52 -10.55 26.21
N THR A 137 -7.41 -11.53 26.35
CA THR A 137 -7.54 -12.36 27.57
C THR A 137 -6.28 -13.20 27.83
N GLN A 138 -5.61 -13.64 26.77
CA GLN A 138 -4.40 -14.47 26.84
C GLN A 138 -3.11 -13.64 26.86
N GLU A 139 -3.22 -12.31 26.76
CA GLU A 139 -2.10 -11.36 26.67
C GLU A 139 -1.05 -11.70 25.60
N THR A 140 -1.47 -12.34 24.50
CA THR A 140 -0.59 -12.78 23.42
C THR A 140 -1.23 -12.54 22.06
N GLY A 141 -0.43 -12.15 21.06
CA GLY A 141 -0.92 -11.93 19.68
C GLY A 141 -1.81 -10.70 19.49
N ILE A 142 -1.97 -9.84 20.51
CA ILE A 142 -2.86 -8.66 20.48
C ILE A 142 -2.69 -7.79 19.22
N PRO A 143 -1.46 -7.42 18.77
CA PRO A 143 -1.32 -6.55 17.60
C PRO A 143 -1.83 -7.18 16.30
N GLU A 144 -1.69 -8.51 16.14
CA GLU A 144 -2.13 -9.23 14.95
C GLU A 144 -3.66 -9.24 14.88
N GLU A 145 -4.31 -9.67 15.95
CA GLU A 145 -5.77 -9.75 16.00
C GLU A 145 -6.42 -8.36 15.97
N PHE A 146 -5.79 -7.35 16.59
CA PHE A 146 -6.26 -5.96 16.49
C PHE A 146 -6.27 -5.47 15.04
N ASN A 147 -5.19 -5.74 14.30
CA ASN A 147 -5.10 -5.37 12.89
C ASN A 147 -6.14 -6.12 12.05
N GLY A 148 -6.44 -7.38 12.39
CA GLY A 148 -7.51 -8.18 11.78
C GLY A 148 -8.88 -7.52 11.91
N VAL A 149 -9.24 -7.07 13.13
CA VAL A 149 -10.48 -6.32 13.38
C VAL A 149 -10.52 -5.02 12.59
N VAL A 150 -9.45 -4.21 12.65
CA VAL A 150 -9.38 -2.93 11.93
C VAL A 150 -9.55 -3.14 10.43
N TYR A 151 -8.88 -4.13 9.85
CA TYR A 151 -9.01 -4.49 8.44
C TYR A 151 -10.46 -4.89 8.08
N ALA A 152 -11.10 -5.74 8.88
CA ALA A 152 -12.48 -6.15 8.63
C ALA A 152 -13.47 -4.97 8.66
N LEU A 153 -13.28 -4.03 9.60
CA LEU A 153 -14.06 -2.79 9.67
C LEU A 153 -13.81 -1.87 8.48
N MET A 154 -12.56 -1.74 8.02
CA MET A 154 -12.22 -0.99 6.80
C MET A 154 -12.90 -1.58 5.56
N VAL A 155 -12.95 -2.91 5.43
CA VAL A 155 -13.67 -3.58 4.34
C VAL A 155 -15.17 -3.28 4.40
N ALA A 156 -15.77 -3.27 5.59
CA ALA A 156 -17.18 -2.93 5.78
C ALA A 156 -17.46 -1.46 5.39
N ALA A 157 -16.64 -0.52 5.86
CA ALA A 157 -16.76 0.89 5.53
C ALA A 157 -16.59 1.15 4.01
N ALA A 158 -15.60 0.51 3.38
CA ALA A 158 -15.38 0.63 1.94
C ALA A 158 -16.55 0.06 1.12
N LYS A 159 -17.17 -1.05 1.56
CA LYS A 159 -18.38 -1.60 0.94
C LYS A 159 -19.54 -0.62 0.98
N LEU A 160 -19.68 0.10 2.09
CA LEU A 160 -20.70 1.14 2.30
C LEU A 160 -20.30 2.50 1.70
N GLN A 161 -19.13 2.58 1.04
CA GLN A 161 -18.60 3.79 0.41
C GLN A 161 -18.43 4.96 1.38
N VAL A 162 -18.14 4.67 2.66
CA VAL A 162 -17.85 5.72 3.65
C VAL A 162 -16.48 6.35 3.30
N PRO A 163 -16.37 7.67 3.11
CA PRO A 163 -15.07 8.30 2.87
C PRO A 163 -14.15 8.20 4.09
N TRP A 164 -12.84 8.00 3.87
CA TRP A 164 -11.85 7.98 4.96
C TRP A 164 -11.89 9.27 5.80
N GLN A 165 -12.12 10.41 5.14
CA GLN A 165 -12.17 11.72 5.77
C GLN A 165 -13.29 11.82 6.81
N GLU A 166 -14.42 11.12 6.60
CA GLU A 166 -15.51 11.09 7.56
C GLU A 166 -15.14 10.28 8.82
N ILE A 167 -14.49 9.13 8.61
CA ILE A 167 -13.98 8.28 9.71
C ILE A 167 -12.93 9.03 10.52
N GLU A 168 -12.00 9.70 9.83
CA GLU A 168 -10.93 10.45 10.48
C GLU A 168 -11.48 11.67 11.25
N ALA A 169 -12.46 12.37 10.68
CA ALA A 169 -13.13 13.49 11.34
C ALA A 169 -13.87 13.04 12.62
N ASP A 170 -14.62 11.92 12.56
CA ASP A 170 -15.27 11.35 13.74
C ASP A 170 -14.25 10.99 14.82
N LEU A 171 -13.16 10.31 14.44
CA LEU A 171 -12.09 9.96 15.39
C LEU A 171 -11.47 11.19 16.04
N LYS A 172 -11.16 12.24 15.26
CA LYS A 172 -10.59 13.50 15.79
C LYS A 172 -11.55 14.19 16.76
N SER A 173 -12.86 14.14 16.50
CA SER A 173 -13.88 14.78 17.33
C SER A 173 -13.97 14.22 18.76
N ARG A 174 -13.53 12.97 18.97
CA ARG A 174 -13.56 12.30 20.28
C ARG A 174 -12.50 12.82 21.25
N TRP A 175 -11.49 13.54 20.73
CA TRP A 175 -10.35 14.04 21.50
C TRP A 175 -10.24 15.57 21.49
N SER A 176 -11.19 16.25 20.84
CA SER A 176 -11.34 17.71 20.80
C SER A 176 -12.41 18.16 21.77
#